data_AF-A0A0C3AFC9-F1
#
_entry.id   AF-A0A0C3AFC9-F1
#
_cell.length_a   1.000
_cell.length_b   1.000
_cell.length_c   1.000
_cell.angle_alpha   90.00
_cell.angle_beta   90.00
_cell.angle_gamma   90.00
#
_symmetry.space_group_name_H-M   'P 1'
#
loop_
_entity.id
_entity.type
_entity.pdbx_description
1 polymer ?
#
loop_
_entity_poly.entity_id
_entity_poly.type
_entity_poly.pdbx_seq_one_letter_code
_entity_poly.pdbx_strand_id
1 'polypeptide(L)'
;MVQNYTADLKHALWSLQSAGALPPFPKSEWKHVLSGTAVNLDAVFSGLKPSKIVQTHGDWTIAWNSTSSAILCAFPHRAFELQQYSEYILQFFEAFPYSHSKVINLNKAIHRYTREVKHIELSEVGRFWHLEARYLQEDSAGNRTGTRKEK
;
A
#
# COMPACT_ATOMS: atom_id res chain seq x y z
N MET A 1 0.18 26.72 8.32
CA MET A 1 -0.52 27.12 7.07
C MET A 1 -1.02 25.84 6.42
N VAL A 2 -2.28 25.46 6.66
CA VAL A 2 -2.87 24.26 6.06
C VAL A 2 -3.38 24.66 4.69
N GLN A 3 -2.62 24.39 3.63
CA GLN A 3 -3.09 24.62 2.27
C GLN A 3 -4.30 23.71 2.02
N ASN A 4 -5.45 24.34 1.78
CA ASN A 4 -6.74 23.71 1.59
C ASN A 4 -6.82 23.07 0.19
N TYR A 5 -6.02 22.02 -0.05
CA TYR A 5 -5.96 21.30 -1.34
C TYR A 5 -7.25 20.54 -1.68
N THR A 6 -8.16 20.39 -0.71
CA THR A 6 -9.49 19.78 -0.89
C THR A 6 -10.47 20.69 -1.62
N ALA A 7 -10.30 22.02 -1.53
CA ALA A 7 -11.24 22.97 -2.11
C ALA A 7 -11.14 23.06 -3.64
N ASP A 8 -9.97 22.78 -4.22
CA ASP A 8 -9.80 22.85 -5.66
C ASP A 8 -8.91 21.73 -6.22
N LEU A 9 -9.41 20.51 -6.11
CA LEU A 9 -8.80 19.30 -6.69
C LEU A 9 -8.49 19.46 -8.18
N LYS A 10 -9.34 20.19 -8.91
CA LYS A 10 -9.13 20.44 -10.34
C LYS A 10 -7.94 21.37 -10.53
N HIS A 11 -7.87 22.47 -9.79
CA HIS A 11 -6.78 23.43 -9.91
C HIS A 11 -5.45 22.90 -9.37
N ALA A 12 -5.45 22.08 -8.32
CA ALA A 12 -4.26 21.39 -7.83
C ALA A 12 -3.72 20.41 -8.89
N LEU A 13 -4.59 19.58 -9.47
CA LEU A 13 -4.20 18.67 -10.56
C LEU A 13 -3.73 19.44 -11.80
N TRP A 14 -4.40 20.54 -12.15
CA TRP A 14 -4.07 21.36 -13.30
C TRP A 14 -2.76 22.12 -13.10
N SER A 15 -2.50 22.65 -11.90
CA SER A 15 -1.21 23.26 -11.54
C SER A 15 -0.07 22.25 -11.56
N LEU A 16 -0.30 21.02 -11.08
CA LEU A 16 0.68 19.93 -11.17
C LEU A 16 0.93 19.50 -12.62
N GLN A 17 -0.12 19.40 -13.44
CA GLN A 17 -0.03 19.02 -14.85
C GLN A 17 0.62 20.12 -15.69
N SER A 18 0.34 21.39 -15.39
CA SER A 18 0.94 22.55 -16.04
C SER A 18 2.41 22.76 -15.66
N ALA A 19 2.85 22.25 -14.50
CA ALA A 19 4.26 22.29 -14.08
C ALA A 19 5.17 21.31 -14.85
N GLY A 20 4.60 20.42 -15.68
CA GLY A 20 5.37 19.51 -16.54
C GLY A 20 6.17 18.41 -15.81
N ALA A 21 6.00 18.28 -14.50
CA ALA A 21 6.81 17.42 -13.63
C ALA A 21 6.02 16.27 -12.98
N LEU A 22 4.85 15.93 -13.51
CA LEU A 22 4.04 14.85 -12.95
C LEU A 22 4.66 13.48 -13.28
N PRO A 23 4.96 12.64 -12.28
CA PRO A 23 5.33 11.27 -12.54
C PRO A 23 4.18 10.55 -13.25
N PRO A 24 4.48 9.55 -14.12
CA PRO A 24 3.45 8.73 -14.73
C PRO A 24 2.64 8.02 -13.63
N PHE A 25 1.40 8.48 -13.42
CA PHE A 25 0.52 8.02 -12.36
C PHE A 25 -0.94 8.05 -12.85
N PRO A 26 -1.77 7.03 -12.54
CA PRO A 26 -3.14 6.98 -13.06
C PRO A 26 -3.98 8.16 -12.55
N LYS A 27 -4.72 8.79 -13.46
CA LYS A 27 -5.62 9.92 -13.12
C LYS A 27 -6.67 9.55 -12.06
N SER A 28 -7.14 8.30 -12.04
CA SER A 28 -8.09 7.81 -11.03
C SER A 28 -7.51 7.82 -9.61
N GLU A 29 -6.21 7.56 -9.48
CA GLU A 29 -5.54 7.48 -8.18
C GLU A 29 -5.12 8.85 -7.65
N TRP A 30 -4.94 9.85 -8.51
CA TRP A 30 -4.69 11.23 -8.07
C TRP A 30 -5.80 11.77 -7.18
N LYS A 31 -7.06 11.41 -7.46
CA LYS A 31 -8.18 11.76 -6.60
C LYS A 31 -8.01 11.18 -5.20
N HIS A 32 -7.51 9.95 -5.09
CA HIS A 32 -7.29 9.32 -3.79
C HIS A 32 -6.14 9.98 -3.03
N VAL A 33 -5.02 10.25 -3.72
CA VAL A 33 -3.88 11.00 -3.16
C VAL A 33 -4.35 12.33 -2.58
N LEU A 34 -4.99 13.16 -3.40
CA LEU A 34 -5.38 14.52 -2.99
C LEU A 34 -6.49 14.54 -1.92
N SER A 35 -7.31 13.49 -1.85
CA SER A 35 -8.32 13.32 -0.80
C SER A 35 -7.74 12.77 0.51
N GLY A 36 -6.42 12.52 0.57
CA GLY A 36 -5.77 11.90 1.73
C GLY A 36 -6.21 10.45 1.96
N THR A 37 -6.76 9.79 0.93
CA THR A 37 -7.26 8.41 1.03
C THR A 37 -6.26 7.41 0.46
N ALA A 38 -6.37 6.15 0.89
CA ALA A 38 -5.50 5.09 0.44
C ALA A 38 -5.59 4.88 -1.09
N VAL A 39 -4.42 4.87 -1.73
CA VAL A 39 -4.22 4.58 -3.16
C VAL A 39 -4.32 3.09 -3.42
N ASN A 40 -4.88 2.70 -4.57
CA ASN A 40 -4.88 1.31 -5.03
C ASN A 40 -3.60 0.98 -5.82
N LEU A 41 -2.70 0.23 -5.21
CA LEU A 41 -1.42 -0.16 -5.84
C LEU A 41 -1.59 -1.03 -7.09
N ASP A 42 -2.65 -1.85 -7.20
CA ASP A 42 -2.91 -2.62 -8.43
C ASP A 42 -3.27 -1.68 -9.59
N ALA A 43 -4.04 -0.62 -9.32
CA ALA A 43 -4.39 0.37 -10.33
C ALA A 43 -3.14 1.15 -10.78
N VAL A 44 -2.28 1.57 -9.83
CA VAL A 44 -0.99 2.20 -10.13
C VAL A 44 -0.12 1.30 -10.99
N PHE A 45 0.04 0.04 -10.59
CA PHE A 45 0.87 -0.91 -11.32
C PHE A 45 0.33 -1.20 -12.73
N SER A 46 -0.98 -1.37 -12.88
CA SER A 46 -1.62 -1.60 -14.18
C SER A 46 -1.44 -0.43 -15.16
N GLY A 47 -1.35 0.81 -14.65
CA GLY A 47 -1.06 1.99 -15.46
C GLY A 47 0.41 2.08 -15.91
N LEU A 48 1.33 1.40 -15.22
CA LEU A 48 2.76 1.34 -15.56
C LEU A 48 3.09 0.12 -16.43
N LYS A 49 2.40 -1.00 -16.19
CA LYS A 49 2.55 -2.25 -16.94
C LYS A 49 1.15 -2.80 -17.27
N PRO A 50 0.71 -2.74 -18.54
CA PRO A 50 -0.62 -3.20 -18.90
C PRO A 50 -0.83 -4.67 -18.51
N SER A 51 -1.97 -4.95 -17.87
CA SER A 51 -2.48 -6.30 -17.55
C SER A 51 -1.84 -7.04 -16.37
N LYS A 52 -1.16 -6.37 -15.43
CA LYS A 52 -0.65 -7.03 -14.23
C LYS A 52 -1.21 -6.43 -12.94
N ILE A 53 -1.68 -7.32 -12.06
CA ILE A 53 -1.87 -7.06 -10.62
C ILE A 53 -0.52 -7.20 -9.92
N VAL A 54 -0.35 -6.54 -8.77
CA VAL A 54 0.86 -6.67 -7.97
C VAL A 54 0.93 -8.09 -7.40
N GLN A 55 1.99 -8.84 -7.74
CA GLN A 55 2.15 -10.25 -7.35
C GLN A 55 3.49 -10.56 -6.68
N THR A 56 4.51 -9.75 -6.94
CA THR A 56 5.87 -9.96 -6.42
C THR A 56 6.34 -8.79 -5.58
N HIS A 57 7.40 -9.01 -4.80
CA HIS A 57 8.15 -7.94 -4.13
C HIS A 57 8.54 -6.83 -5.13
N GLY A 58 9.11 -7.18 -6.28
CA GLY A 58 9.51 -6.19 -7.29
C GLY A 58 8.34 -5.40 -7.87
N ASP A 59 7.19 -6.03 -8.10
CA ASP A 59 5.98 -5.32 -8.57
C ASP A 59 5.48 -4.34 -7.52
N TRP A 60 5.48 -4.75 -6.24
CA TRP A 60 5.09 -3.89 -5.13
C TRP A 60 6.02 -2.69 -5.01
N THR A 61 7.35 -2.89 -5.10
CA THR A 61 8.33 -1.81 -5.04
C THR A 61 8.13 -0.79 -6.15
N ILE A 62 7.86 -1.23 -7.39
CA ILE A 62 7.57 -0.33 -8.51
C ILE A 62 6.30 0.49 -8.24
N ALA A 63 5.22 -0.17 -7.83
CA ALA A 63 3.95 0.49 -7.57
C ALA A 63 4.03 1.45 -6.37
N TRP A 64 4.73 1.06 -5.31
CA TRP A 64 4.91 1.85 -4.10
C TRP A 64 5.78 3.08 -4.33
N ASN A 65 6.88 2.96 -5.10
CA ASN A 65 7.72 4.11 -5.45
C ASN A 65 6.96 5.15 -6.26
N SER A 66 6.19 4.71 -7.27
CA SER A 66 5.33 5.61 -8.05
C SER A 66 4.28 6.31 -7.17
N THR A 67 3.64 5.55 -6.27
CA THR A 67 2.67 6.08 -5.31
C THR A 67 3.30 7.08 -4.35
N SER A 68 4.48 6.77 -3.82
CA SER A 68 5.21 7.63 -2.89
C SER A 68 5.63 8.94 -3.57
N SER A 69 6.14 8.89 -4.80
CA SER A 69 6.45 10.10 -5.57
C SER A 69 5.21 10.97 -5.81
N ALA A 70 4.06 10.36 -6.14
CA ALA A 70 2.82 11.10 -6.33
C ALA A 70 2.32 11.75 -5.03
N ILE A 71 2.38 11.02 -3.91
CA ILE A 71 2.00 11.54 -2.60
C ILE A 71 2.96 12.66 -2.18
N LEU A 72 4.27 12.50 -2.33
CA LEU A 72 5.26 13.52 -1.94
C LEU A 72 5.20 14.77 -2.80
N CYS A 73 4.79 14.64 -4.05
CA CYS A 73 4.53 15.79 -4.91
C CYS A 73 3.39 16.67 -4.35
N ALA A 74 2.34 16.06 -3.77
CA ALA A 74 1.24 16.79 -3.16
C ALA A 74 1.48 17.14 -1.67
N PHE A 75 2.18 16.27 -0.94
CA PHE A 75 2.38 16.33 0.51
C PHE A 75 3.84 16.02 0.88
N PRO A 76 4.79 16.95 0.62
CA PRO A 76 6.22 16.72 0.87
C PRO A 76 6.55 16.33 2.31
N HIS A 77 5.75 16.82 3.28
CA HIS A 77 5.93 16.55 4.70
C HIS A 77 5.68 15.08 5.09
N ARG A 78 5.04 14.28 4.23
CA ARG A 78 4.77 12.85 4.48
C ARG A 78 5.95 11.93 4.16
N ALA A 79 7.12 12.46 3.81
CA ALA A 79 8.32 11.68 3.47
C ALA A 79 8.68 10.62 4.52
N PHE A 80 8.73 11.04 5.78
CA PHE A 80 9.10 10.15 6.88
C PHE A 80 8.06 9.06 7.13
N GLU A 81 6.77 9.38 7.03
CA GLU A 81 5.68 8.40 7.13
C GLU A 81 5.80 7.32 6.05
N LEU A 82 5.92 7.73 4.78
CA LEU A 82 5.96 6.79 3.66
C LEU A 82 7.20 5.89 3.70
N GLN A 83 8.33 6.45 4.15
CA GLN A 83 9.57 5.69 4.33
C GLN A 83 9.37 4.61 5.41
N GLN A 84 8.90 4.98 6.60
CA GLN A 84 8.67 4.03 7.69
C GLN A 84 7.70 2.91 7.29
N TYR A 85 6.58 3.26 6.63
CA TYR A 85 5.65 2.25 6.14
C TYR A 85 6.29 1.32 5.11
N SER A 86 7.13 1.86 4.22
CA SER A 86 7.80 1.05 3.21
C SER A 86 8.77 0.04 3.84
N GLU A 87 9.59 0.47 4.80
CA GLU A 87 10.52 -0.38 5.55
C GLU A 87 9.76 -1.48 6.30
N TYR A 88 8.63 -1.11 6.93
CA TYR A 88 7.75 -2.04 7.62
C TYR A 88 7.12 -3.11 6.71
N ILE A 89 6.80 -2.80 5.44
CA ILE A 89 6.33 -3.84 4.51
C ILE A 89 7.50 -4.68 3.97
N LEU A 90 8.66 -4.06 3.72
CA LEU A 90 9.85 -4.73 3.19
C LEU A 90 10.35 -5.83 4.14
N GLN A 91 10.35 -5.61 5.46
CA GLN A 91 10.72 -6.65 6.43
C GLN A 91 9.87 -7.93 6.29
N PHE A 92 8.61 -7.83 5.85
CA PHE A 92 7.77 -9.01 5.63
C PHE A 92 8.06 -9.69 4.30
N PHE A 93 8.45 -8.95 3.26
CA PHE A 93 8.94 -9.59 2.03
C PHE A 93 10.25 -10.36 2.29
N GLU A 94 11.09 -9.86 3.19
CA GLU A 94 12.32 -10.55 3.63
C GLU A 94 12.00 -11.78 4.49
N ALA A 95 11.04 -11.69 5.41
CA ALA A 95 10.62 -12.81 6.25
C ALA A 95 9.83 -13.90 5.49
N PHE A 96 9.11 -13.52 4.41
CA PHE A 96 8.25 -14.41 3.62
C PHE A 96 8.64 -14.45 2.13
N PRO A 97 9.88 -14.84 1.77
CA PRO A 97 10.40 -14.75 0.41
C PRO A 97 9.68 -15.65 -0.61
N TYR A 98 8.97 -16.67 -0.15
CA TYR A 98 8.18 -17.58 -0.99
C TYR A 98 6.67 -17.33 -0.92
N SER A 99 6.22 -16.41 -0.07
CA SER A 99 4.80 -16.14 0.21
C SER A 99 4.45 -14.67 0.01
N HIS A 100 4.89 -14.09 -1.11
CA HIS A 100 4.62 -12.70 -1.48
C HIS A 100 3.12 -12.34 -1.43
N SER A 101 2.24 -13.27 -1.76
CA SER A 101 0.79 -13.07 -1.70
C SER A 101 0.30 -12.72 -0.30
N LYS A 102 0.90 -13.26 0.77
CA LYS A 102 0.55 -12.92 2.16
C LYS A 102 0.86 -11.46 2.45
N VAL A 103 2.06 -11.01 2.11
CA VAL A 103 2.54 -9.63 2.31
C VAL A 103 1.70 -8.64 1.49
N ILE A 104 1.39 -8.98 0.23
CA ILE A 104 0.55 -8.16 -0.64
C ILE A 104 -0.88 -8.05 -0.09
N ASN A 105 -1.44 -9.15 0.41
CA ASN A 105 -2.77 -9.15 1.01
C ASN A 105 -2.80 -8.36 2.33
N LEU A 106 -1.75 -8.46 3.15
CA LEU A 106 -1.58 -7.61 4.34
C LEU A 106 -1.58 -6.13 3.96
N ASN A 107 -0.74 -5.74 2.99
CA ASN A 107 -0.69 -4.36 2.50
C ASN A 107 -2.07 -3.87 2.03
N LYS A 108 -2.80 -4.68 1.25
CA LYS A 108 -4.17 -4.36 0.81
C LYS A 108 -5.12 -4.18 2.00
N ALA A 109 -5.00 -5.01 3.02
CA ALA A 109 -5.82 -4.92 4.22
C ALA A 109 -5.51 -3.64 5.03
N ILE A 110 -4.23 -3.29 5.19
CA ILE A 110 -3.81 -2.05 5.87
C ILE A 110 -4.35 -0.82 5.14
N HIS A 111 -4.17 -0.75 3.82
CA HIS A 111 -4.70 0.35 3.02
C HIS A 111 -6.24 0.47 3.10
N ARG A 112 -6.94 -0.66 3.17
CA ARG A 112 -8.39 -0.66 3.39
C ARG A 112 -8.75 -0.15 4.79
N TYR A 113 -8.03 -0.60 5.81
CA TYR A 113 -8.25 -0.21 7.20
C TYR A 113 -8.01 1.30 7.42
N THR A 114 -6.92 1.85 6.88
CA THR A 114 -6.62 3.31 6.95
C THR A 114 -7.64 4.15 6.19
N ARG A 115 -8.29 3.61 5.16
CA ARG A 115 -9.42 4.27 4.48
C ARG A 115 -10.70 4.28 5.33
N GLU A 116 -10.97 3.19 6.04
CA GLU A 116 -12.19 3.03 6.85
C GLU A 116 -12.09 3.84 8.17
N VAL A 117 -10.88 3.98 8.73
CA VAL A 117 -10.65 4.71 9.98
C VAL A 117 -10.00 6.07 9.69
N LYS A 118 -10.80 7.15 9.69
CA LYS A 118 -10.39 8.55 9.36
C LYS A 118 -9.25 9.16 10.19
N HIS A 119 -8.72 8.46 11.20
CA HIS A 119 -7.70 8.95 12.12
C HIS A 119 -6.49 8.02 12.26
N ILE A 120 -6.29 7.11 11.30
CA ILE A 120 -5.14 6.20 11.28
C ILE A 120 -4.31 6.46 10.04
N GLU A 121 -3.05 6.84 10.26
CA GLU A 121 -2.05 7.07 9.22
C GLU A 121 -1.24 5.80 8.95
N LEU A 122 -0.54 5.74 7.81
CA LEU A 122 0.32 4.59 7.48
C LEU A 122 1.56 4.54 8.41
N SER A 123 1.89 5.65 9.07
CA SER A 123 2.93 5.78 10.09
C SER A 123 2.61 5.02 11.38
N GLU A 124 1.34 4.75 11.66
CA GLU A 124 0.92 4.07 12.89
C GLU A 124 1.09 2.54 12.79
N VAL A 125 2.27 2.09 12.34
CA VAL A 125 2.58 0.67 12.07
C VAL A 125 2.26 -0.25 13.26
N GLY A 126 2.43 0.24 14.49
CA GLY A 126 2.08 -0.50 15.71
C GLY A 126 0.59 -0.81 15.88
N ARG A 127 -0.31 -0.20 15.09
CA ARG A 127 -1.75 -0.47 15.11
C ARG A 127 -2.16 -1.61 14.17
N PHE A 128 -1.25 -2.11 13.33
CA PHE A 128 -1.56 -3.13 12.33
C PHE A 128 -1.33 -4.57 12.81
N TRP A 129 -0.95 -4.79 14.07
CA TRP A 129 -0.68 -6.12 14.64
C TRP A 129 -1.81 -7.13 14.35
N HIS A 130 -3.07 -6.70 14.47
CA HIS A 130 -4.23 -7.56 14.27
C HIS A 130 -4.41 -7.99 12.81
N LEU A 131 -3.92 -7.18 11.86
CA LEU A 131 -3.84 -7.51 10.44
C LEU A 131 -2.65 -8.42 10.17
N GLU A 132 -1.49 -8.15 10.77
CA GLU A 132 -0.32 -9.04 10.70
C GLU A 132 -0.69 -10.46 11.13
N ALA A 133 -1.29 -10.60 12.31
CA ALA A 133 -1.71 -11.89 12.85
C ALA A 133 -2.67 -12.63 11.90
N ARG A 134 -3.56 -11.91 11.23
CA ARG A 134 -4.55 -12.50 10.31
C ARG A 134 -3.96 -12.94 8.98
N TYR A 135 -3.04 -12.16 8.41
CA TYR A 135 -2.55 -12.37 7.04
C TYR A 135 -1.20 -13.09 6.98
N LEU A 136 -0.39 -13.00 8.04
CA LEU A 136 0.93 -13.61 8.13
C LEU A 136 0.95 -14.91 8.95
N GLN A 137 -0.19 -15.35 9.48
CA GLN A 137 -0.29 -16.65 10.16
C GLN A 137 0.33 -17.76 9.29
N GLU A 138 1.27 -18.51 9.86
CA GLU A 138 1.74 -19.75 9.27
C GLU A 138 0.61 -20.78 9.37
N ASP A 139 0.27 -21.44 8.24
CA ASP A 139 -0.66 -22.55 8.25
C ASP A 139 -0.01 -23.73 8.98
N SER A 140 -0.10 -23.72 10.30
CA SER A 140 0.19 -24.90 11.13
C SER A 140 -1.00 -25.86 11.01
N ALA A 141 -1.14 -26.56 9.89
CA ALA A 141 -2.18 -27.59 9.73
C ALA A 141 -1.76 -28.72 8.79
N GLY A 142 -0.93 -29.62 9.31
CA GLY A 142 -0.54 -30.85 8.62
C GLY A 142 0.00 -31.96 9.50
N ASN A 143 -0.41 -32.10 10.77
CA ASN A 143 -0.15 -33.34 11.52
C ASN A 143 -1.34 -33.71 12.41
N ARG A 144 -2.37 -34.31 11.81
CA ARG A 144 -3.30 -35.18 12.54
C ARG A 144 -2.73 -36.58 12.48
N THR A 145 -2.00 -36.94 13.52
CA THR A 145 -1.57 -38.31 13.79
C THR A 145 -2.80 -39.20 13.90
N GLY A 146 -3.11 -39.92 12.82
CA GLY A 146 -4.06 -41.02 12.83
C GLY A 146 -3.47 -42.18 13.63
N THR A 147 -3.60 -42.14 14.96
CA THR A 147 -3.50 -43.34 15.78
C THR A 147 -4.87 -44.02 15.74
N ARG A 148 -5.00 -45.08 14.93
CA ARG A 148 -5.99 -46.13 15.17
C ARG A 148 -5.28 -47.47 15.05
N LYS A 149 -4.90 -48.00 16.20
CA LYS A 149 -4.72 -49.45 16.39
C LYS A 149 -6.08 -50.09 16.15
N GLU A 150 -6.14 -51.09 15.29
CA GLU A 150 -7.21 -52.09 15.35
C GLU A 150 -6.55 -53.47 15.40
N LYS A 151 -7.11 -54.29 16.29
CA LYS A 151 -6.71 -55.65 16.61
C LYS A 151 -7.10 -56.62 15.51
#